data_AF-A0A661KXI3-F1
#
_entry.id   AF-A0A661KXI3-F1
#
_cell.length_a   1.000
_cell.length_b   1.000
_cell.length_c   1.000
_cell.angle_alpha   90.00
_cell.angle_beta   90.00
_cell.angle_gamma   90.00
#
_symmetry.space_group_name_H-M   'P 1'
#
loop_
_entity.id
_entity.type
_entity.pdbx_description
1 polymer ?
#
loop_
_entity_poly.entity_id
_entity_poly.type
_entity_poly.pdbx_seq_one_letter_code
_entity_poly.pdbx_strand_id
1 'polypeptide(L)' 'AAGADGIFMEIHPDPDKALCDGANSLPLKEVKPLMETLLEIYHIVR' A
#
# COMPACT_ATOMS: atom_id res chain seq x y z
N ALA A 1 -4.63 11.36 7.94
CA ALA A 1 -4.12 11.46 9.33
C ALA A 1 -3.03 12.54 9.47
N ALA A 2 -1.78 12.31 9.05
CA ALA A 2 -0.71 13.33 9.15
C ALA A 2 -0.75 14.43 8.06
N GLY A 3 -1.56 14.23 7.00
CA GLY A 3 -1.78 15.23 5.96
C GLY A 3 -0.91 15.10 4.70
N ALA A 4 -0.26 13.95 4.47
CA ALA A 4 0.47 13.68 3.23
C ALA A 4 -0.44 13.74 1.99
N ASP A 5 0.09 14.27 0.89
CA ASP A 5 -0.64 14.37 -0.39
C ASP A 5 -0.50 13.10 -1.26
N GLY A 6 0.35 12.16 -0.87
CA GLY A 6 0.54 10.90 -1.58
C GLY A 6 1.36 9.88 -0.79
N ILE A 7 1.37 8.65 -1.29
CA ILE A 7 2.16 7.53 -0.75
C ILE A 7 2.87 6.80 -1.89
N PHE A 8 4.02 6.21 -1.57
CA PHE A 8 4.76 5.30 -2.44
C PHE A 8 4.86 3.95 -1.75
N MET A 9 4.64 2.86 -2.49
CA MET A 9 4.70 1.50 -1.97
C MET A 9 5.28 0.56 -3.02
N GLU A 10 6.08 -0.40 -2.56
CA GLU A 10 6.55 -1.52 -3.37
C GLU A 10 5.51 -2.65 -3.31
N ILE A 11 5.27 -3.29 -4.47
CA ILE A 11 4.20 -4.28 -4.61
C ILE A 11 4.74 -5.45 -5.41
N HIS A 12 4.48 -6.67 -4.95
CA HIS A 12 4.83 -7.89 -5.68
C HIS A 12 3.70 -8.92 -5.66
N PRO A 13 3.46 -9.69 -6.74
CA PRO A 13 2.44 -10.75 -6.73
C PRO A 13 2.72 -11.85 -5.70
N ASP A 14 3.99 -12.13 -5.44
CA ASP A 14 4.47 -13.16 -4.52
C ASP A 14 5.77 -12.69 -3.84
N PRO A 15 5.69 -11.88 -2.76
CA PRO A 15 6.86 -11.21 -2.17
C PRO A 15 8.00 -12.16 -1.78
N ASP A 16 7.69 -13.40 -1.39
CA ASP A 16 8.68 -14.42 -1.04
C ASP A 16 9.57 -14.85 -2.24
N LYS A 17 9.13 -14.56 -3.46
CA LYS A 17 9.87 -14.82 -4.71
C LYS A 17 10.44 -13.56 -5.36
N ALA A 18 10.33 -12.40 -4.73
CA ALA A 18 10.89 -11.18 -5.28
C ALA A 18 12.42 -11.28 -5.38
N LEU A 19 12.98 -10.84 -6.52
CA LEU A 19 14.43 -10.81 -6.74
C LEU A 19 15.15 -9.77 -5.86
N CYS A 20 14.41 -8.77 -5.39
CA CYS A 20 14.84 -7.71 -4.48
C CYS A 20 13.65 -7.27 -3.64
N ASP A 21 13.90 -6.80 -2.41
CA ASP A 21 12.92 -6.14 -1.53
C ASP A 21 11.59 -6.88 -1.29
N GLY A 22 11.61 -8.21 -1.31
CA GLY A 22 10.44 -9.05 -1.00
C GLY A 22 9.84 -8.76 0.37
N ALA A 23 10.67 -8.63 1.41
CA ALA A 23 10.21 -8.33 2.77
C ALA A 23 9.56 -6.93 2.91
N ASN A 24 9.85 -6.00 2.00
CA ASN A 24 9.29 -4.65 1.99
C ASN A 24 8.09 -4.52 1.03
N SER A 25 7.93 -5.47 0.10
CA SER A 25 6.88 -5.44 -0.92
C SER A 25 5.55 -5.96 -0.38
N LEU A 26 4.48 -5.19 -0.57
CA LEU A 26 3.13 -5.63 -0.24
C LEU A 26 2.65 -6.70 -1.26
N PRO A 27 1.97 -7.77 -0.82
CA PRO A 27 1.30 -8.68 -1.74
C PRO A 27 0.27 -7.94 -2.62
N LEU A 28 0.31 -8.13 -3.93
CA LEU A 28 -0.58 -7.43 -4.88
C LEU A 28 -2.07 -7.53 -4.52
N LYS A 29 -2.50 -8.68 -3.99
CA LYS A 29 -3.89 -8.93 -3.56
C LYS A 29 -4.35 -8.00 -2.43
N GLU A 30 -3.42 -7.44 -1.65
CA GLU A 30 -3.70 -6.59 -0.48
C GLU A 30 -3.72 -5.10 -0.83
N VAL A 31 -3.33 -4.72 -2.05
CA VAL A 31 -3.30 -3.32 -2.48
C VAL A 31 -4.70 -2.71 -2.45
N LYS A 32 -5.70 -3.40 -3.00
CA LYS A 32 -7.08 -2.90 -3.04
C LYS A 32 -7.67 -2.61 -1.65
N PRO A 33 -7.70 -3.57 -0.70
CA PRO A 33 -8.27 -3.31 0.62
C PRO A 33 -7.49 -2.23 1.40
N LEU A 34 -6.17 -2.13 1.21
CA LEU A 34 -5.38 -1.05 1.77
C LEU A 34 -5.78 0.31 1.18
N MET A 35 -5.93 0.41 -0.15
CA MET A 35 -6.35 1.66 -0.80
C MET A 35 -7.74 2.11 -0.38
N GLU A 36 -8.69 1.18 -0.22
CA GLU A 36 -10.03 1.49 0.30
C GLU A 36 -9.93 2.13 1.70
N THR A 37 -9.14 1.54 2.59
CA THR A 37 -8.90 2.08 3.94
C THR A 37 -8.24 3.46 3.92
N LEU A 38 -7.22 3.66 3.07
CA LEU A 38 -6.51 4.94 2.97
C LEU A 38 -7.41 6.05 2.40
N LEU A 39 -8.24 5.73 1.41
CA LEU A 39 -9.20 6.67 0.83
C LEU A 39 -10.28 7.05 1.85
N GLU A 40 -10.78 6.10 2.64
CA GLU A 40 -11.71 6.41 3.74
C GLU A 40 -11.09 7.39 4.73
N ILE A 41 -9.86 7.13 5.18
CA ILE A 41 -9.14 8.04 6.09
C ILE A 41 -8.93 9.42 5.44
N TYR A 42 -8.59 9.45 4.15
CA TYR A 42 -8.37 10.70 3.42
C TYR A 42 -9.66 11.54 3.37
N HIS A 43 -10.79 10.94 3.00
CA HIS A 43 -12.10 11.61 2.93
C HIS A 43 -12.69 12.01 4.28
N ILE A 44 -12.32 11.33 5.38
CA ILE A 44 -12.77 11.74 6.72
C ILE A 44 -12.00 12.97 7.21
N VAL A 45 -10.74 13.12 6.78
CA VAL A 45 -9.86 14.19 7.25
C VAL A 45 -9.91 15.43 6.34
N ARG A 46 -10.34 15.30 5.08
CA ARG A 46 -10.47 16.38 4.11
C ARG A 46 -11.83 16.37 3.44
#